data_AF-A0A2I1EWQ6-F1
#
_entry.id   AF-A0A2I1EWQ6-F1
#
_cell.length_a   1.000
_cell.length_b   1.000
_cell.length_c   1.000
_cell.angle_alpha   90.00
_cell.angle_beta   90.00
_cell.angle_gamma   90.00
#
_symmetry.space_group_name_H-M   'P 1'
#
loop_
_entity.id
_entity.type
_entity.pdbx_description
1 polymer ?
#
loop_
_entity_poly.entity_id
_entity_poly.type
_entity_poly.pdbx_seq_one_letter_code
_entity_poly.pdbx_strand_id
1 'polypeptide(L)'
;MLKSFFPKEKYRELKTIVKSKRIALTIAALFLEIFVNEFYNIIWQLRCKAVAEWEHTKGIKKQDLRKRPSAHQHIVYKWIPTLQTEEGTYDLERRKILKHNEQWSIALEKTKQYINQFIKEGNRVLWK
;
A
#
# COMPACT_ATOMS: atom_id res chain seq x y z
N MET A 1 19.01 -9.73 -0.50
CA MET A 1 17.72 -9.05 -0.72
C MET A 1 17.16 -8.39 0.55
N LEU A 2 17.16 -9.04 1.72
CA LEU A 2 16.55 -8.48 2.97
C LEU A 2 17.35 -7.36 3.67
N LYS A 3 18.61 -7.10 3.27
CA LYS A 3 19.52 -6.14 3.95
C LYS A 3 19.01 -4.69 3.94
N SER A 4 18.26 -4.31 2.92
CA SER A 4 17.64 -2.98 2.79
C SER A 4 16.28 -2.86 3.48
N PHE A 5 15.67 -3.99 3.86
CA PHE A 5 14.35 -4.03 4.48
C PHE A 5 14.38 -3.89 6.00
N PHE A 6 15.52 -4.13 6.65
CA PHE A 6 15.65 -4.07 8.10
C PHE A 6 16.83 -3.18 8.53
N PRO A 7 16.73 -2.49 9.69
CA PRO A 7 17.87 -1.85 10.33
C PRO A 7 19.05 -2.82 10.48
N LYS A 8 20.28 -2.31 10.38
CA LYS A 8 21.50 -3.13 10.28
C LYS A 8 21.67 -4.12 11.45
N GLU A 9 21.26 -3.73 12.65
CA GLU A 9 21.25 -4.59 13.85
C GLU A 9 20.24 -5.73 13.75
N LYS A 10 19.00 -5.42 13.36
CA LYS A 10 17.94 -6.42 13.16
C LYS A 10 18.22 -7.35 12.01
N TYR A 11 18.88 -6.88 10.96
CA TYR A 11 19.38 -7.74 9.89
C TYR A 11 20.46 -8.72 10.39
N ARG A 12 21.34 -8.29 11.32
CA ARG A 12 22.34 -9.19 11.92
C ARG A 12 21.68 -10.28 12.76
N GLU A 13 20.68 -9.93 13.58
CA GLU A 13 19.87 -10.91 14.33
C GLU A 13 19.11 -11.87 13.38
N LEU A 14 18.49 -11.36 12.33
CA LEU A 14 17.83 -12.21 11.33
C LEU A 14 18.84 -13.16 10.67
N LYS A 15 20.04 -12.69 10.37
CA LYS A 15 21.10 -13.50 9.75
C LYS A 15 21.60 -14.62 10.68
N THR A 16 21.58 -14.42 12.00
CA THR A 16 21.97 -15.48 12.95
C THR A 16 20.87 -16.53 13.13
N ILE A 17 19.60 -16.17 12.94
CA ILE A 17 18.44 -17.07 13.00
C ILE A 17 18.26 -17.84 11.68
N VAL A 18 18.44 -17.16 10.55
CA VAL A 18 18.30 -17.72 9.20
C VAL A 18 19.57 -18.46 8.80
N LYS A 19 19.81 -19.60 9.44
CA LYS A 19 20.98 -20.46 9.17
C LYS A 19 20.78 -21.39 7.98
N SER A 20 19.54 -21.61 7.52
CA SER A 20 19.23 -22.51 6.42
C SER A 20 18.43 -21.81 5.31
N LYS A 21 18.67 -22.24 4.07
CA LYS A 21 17.94 -21.75 2.89
C LYS A 21 16.43 -22.01 3.01
N ARG A 22 16.03 -23.12 3.65
CA ARG A 22 14.63 -23.47 3.87
C ARG A 22 13.93 -22.50 4.82
N ILE A 23 14.57 -22.16 5.94
CA ILE A 23 14.06 -21.17 6.91
C ILE A 23 13.99 -19.77 6.27
N ALA A 24 14.98 -19.41 5.46
CA ALA A 24 14.98 -18.15 4.72
C ALA A 24 13.77 -18.02 3.78
N LEU A 25 13.45 -19.10 3.05
CA LEU A 25 12.31 -19.16 2.14
C LEU A 25 10.98 -19.04 2.89
N THR A 26 10.84 -19.72 4.03
CA THR A 26 9.62 -19.61 4.87
C THR A 26 9.41 -18.19 5.38
N ILE A 27 10.45 -17.53 5.89
CA ILE A 27 10.35 -16.14 6.36
C ILE A 27 10.04 -15.18 5.21
N ALA A 28 10.66 -15.39 4.03
CA ALA A 28 10.36 -14.57 2.86
C ALA A 28 8.91 -14.75 2.38
N ALA A 29 8.38 -15.98 2.41
CA ALA A 29 6.99 -16.26 2.06
C ALA A 29 6.02 -15.57 3.03
N LEU A 30 6.24 -15.70 4.35
CA LEU A 30 5.44 -15.02 5.38
C LEU A 30 5.50 -13.50 5.23
N PHE A 31 6.69 -12.93 4.97
CA PHE A 31 6.85 -11.51 4.71
C PHE A 31 6.04 -11.07 3.50
N LEU A 32 6.13 -11.81 2.39
CA LEU A 32 5.43 -11.50 1.15
C LEU A 32 3.91 -11.54 1.35
N GLU A 33 3.42 -12.56 2.05
CA GLU A 33 2.00 -12.72 2.38
C GLU A 33 1.47 -11.53 3.20
N ILE A 34 2.18 -11.17 4.28
CA ILE A 34 1.82 -10.02 5.13
C ILE A 34 1.88 -8.72 4.31
N PHE A 35 2.94 -8.53 3.53
CA PHE A 35 3.10 -7.32 2.71
C PHE A 35 1.97 -7.17 1.69
N VAL A 36 1.59 -8.25 0.99
CA VAL A 36 0.50 -8.24 0.01
C VAL A 36 -0.83 -7.94 0.68
N ASN A 37 -1.11 -8.54 1.84
CA ASN A 37 -2.35 -8.28 2.58
C ASN A 37 -2.44 -6.82 3.05
N GLU A 38 -1.38 -6.28 3.63
CA GLU A 38 -1.35 -4.88 4.08
C GLU A 38 -1.44 -3.90 2.91
N PHE A 39 -0.72 -4.17 1.81
CA PHE A 39 -0.82 -3.37 0.60
C PHE A 39 -2.26 -3.39 0.06
N TYR A 40 -2.90 -4.56 0.05
CA TYR A 40 -4.28 -4.69 -0.39
C TYR A 40 -5.24 -3.90 0.50
N ASN A 41 -5.13 -4.03 1.82
CA ASN A 41 -6.07 -3.40 2.76
C ASN A 41 -5.87 -1.89 2.88
N ILE A 42 -4.62 -1.41 2.92
CA ILE A 42 -4.33 0.01 3.14
C ILE A 42 -4.36 0.79 1.83
N ILE A 43 -3.77 0.26 0.76
CA ILE A 43 -3.62 1.02 -0.49
C ILE A 43 -4.69 0.64 -1.51
N TRP A 44 -4.85 -0.66 -1.79
CA TRP A 44 -5.74 -1.09 -2.87
C TRP A 44 -7.21 -0.88 -2.53
N GLN A 45 -7.67 -1.31 -1.36
CA GLN A 45 -9.06 -1.17 -0.91
C GLN A 45 -9.49 0.30 -0.78
N LEU A 46 -8.67 1.17 -0.16
CA LEU A 46 -8.97 2.60 -0.09
C LEU A 46 -9.09 3.24 -1.47
N ARG A 47 -8.22 2.86 -2.43
CA ARG A 47 -8.33 3.32 -3.81
C ARG A 47 -9.58 2.80 -4.49
N CYS A 48 -9.89 1.52 -4.38
CA CYS A 48 -11.10 0.93 -4.95
C CYS A 48 -12.36 1.61 -4.41
N LYS A 49 -12.39 1.91 -3.10
CA LYS A 49 -13.49 2.63 -2.47
C LYS A 49 -13.62 4.05 -3.03
N ALA A 50 -12.52 4.80 -3.13
CA ALA A 50 -12.52 6.14 -3.70
C ALA A 50 -12.98 6.16 -5.17
N VAL A 51 -12.57 5.15 -5.97
CA VAL A 51 -13.03 5.00 -7.35
C VAL A 51 -14.52 4.69 -7.41
N ALA A 52 -15.02 3.77 -6.59
CA ALA A 52 -16.44 3.42 -6.54
C ALA A 52 -17.32 4.61 -6.11
N GLU A 53 -16.88 5.39 -5.12
CA GLU A 53 -17.54 6.63 -4.71
C GLU A 53 -17.56 7.65 -5.86
N TRP A 54 -16.44 7.84 -6.54
CA TRP A 54 -16.36 8.72 -7.70
C TRP A 54 -17.28 8.26 -8.84
N GLU A 55 -17.28 6.97 -9.20
CA GLU A 55 -18.18 6.39 -10.21
C GLU A 55 -19.65 6.64 -9.86
N HIS A 56 -20.00 6.48 -8.58
CA HIS A 56 -21.34 6.78 -8.08
C HIS A 56 -21.70 8.26 -8.25
N THR A 57 -20.81 9.20 -7.90
CA THR A 57 -21.05 10.64 -8.12
C THR A 57 -21.22 11.02 -9.60
N LYS A 58 -20.66 10.23 -10.51
CA LYS A 58 -20.79 10.42 -11.96
C LYS A 58 -21.95 9.63 -12.57
N GLY A 59 -22.71 8.88 -11.76
CA GLY A 59 -23.82 8.06 -12.22
C GLY A 59 -23.40 6.87 -13.08
N ILE A 60 -22.13 6.46 -13.03
CA ILE A 60 -21.60 5.33 -13.81
C ILE A 60 -22.10 4.03 -13.20
N LYS A 61 -22.74 3.18 -14.00
CA LYS A 61 -23.21 1.86 -13.57
C LYS A 61 -22.21 0.79 -13.97
N LYS A 62 -22.25 -0.33 -13.25
CA LYS A 62 -21.44 -1.53 -13.57
C LYS A 62 -21.63 -2.05 -15.01
N GLN A 63 -22.79 -1.75 -15.61
CA GLN A 63 -23.12 -2.09 -17.00
C GLN A 63 -22.32 -1.26 -18.00
N ASP A 64 -22.03 -0.01 -17.66
CA ASP A 64 -21.30 0.94 -18.49
C ASP A 64 -19.82 0.58 -18.57
N LEU A 65 -19.25 0.02 -17.48
CA LEU A 65 -17.87 -0.48 -17.44
C LEU A 65 -17.60 -1.67 -18.38
N ARG A 66 -18.65 -2.39 -18.80
CA ARG A 66 -18.52 -3.53 -19.71
C ARG A 66 -18.46 -3.12 -21.18
N LYS A 67 -18.77 -1.86 -21.50
CA LYS A 67 -18.82 -1.35 -22.86
C LYS A 67 -17.79 -0.24 -23.01
N ARG A 68 -17.12 -0.22 -24.16
CA ARG A 68 -16.27 0.92 -24.50
C ARG A 68 -17.19 2.14 -24.70
N PRO A 69 -17.02 3.25 -23.98
CA PRO A 69 -17.85 4.42 -24.19
C PRO A 69 -17.62 4.97 -25.61
N SER A 70 -18.70 5.44 -26.24
CA SER A 70 -18.56 6.20 -27.49
C SER A 70 -17.93 7.55 -27.20
N ALA A 71 -17.25 8.17 -28.16
CA ALA A 71 -16.52 9.43 -27.96
C ALA A 71 -17.38 10.55 -27.30
N HIS A 72 -18.67 10.60 -27.61
CA HIS A 72 -19.63 11.56 -27.04
C HIS A 72 -20.00 11.28 -25.57
N GLN A 73 -19.75 10.07 -25.07
CA GLN A 73 -20.01 9.64 -23.69
C GLN A 73 -18.75 9.68 -22.82
N HIS A 74 -17.61 10.14 -23.36
CA HIS A 74 -16.41 10.31 -22.56
C HIS A 74 -16.64 11.39 -21.49
N ILE A 75 -16.46 10.99 -20.23
CA ILE A 75 -16.37 11.95 -19.14
C ILE A 75 -14.99 12.59 -19.23
N VAL A 76 -14.95 13.86 -19.60
CA VAL A 76 -13.71 14.63 -19.59
C VAL A 76 -13.21 14.69 -18.15
N TYR A 77 -12.06 14.05 -17.90
CA TYR A 77 -11.37 14.16 -16.62
C TYR A 77 -10.90 15.60 -16.47
N LYS A 78 -11.63 16.39 -15.68
CA LYS A 78 -11.14 17.69 -15.22
C LYS A 78 -10.15 17.42 -14.11
N TRP A 79 -8.88 17.66 -14.39
CA TRP A 79 -7.83 17.61 -13.37
C TRP A 79 -8.24 18.48 -12.19
N ILE A 80 -8.27 17.89 -11.00
CA ILE A 80 -8.58 18.61 -9.77
C ILE A 80 -7.39 19.54 -9.47
N PRO A 81 -7.61 20.86 -9.26
CA PRO A 81 -6.55 21.79 -8.91
C PRO A 81 -5.77 21.28 -7.70
N THR A 82 -4.45 21.18 -7.81
CA THR A 82 -3.58 20.79 -6.70
C THR A 82 -2.95 22.01 -6.06
N LEU A 83 -2.90 22.05 -4.73
CA LEU A 83 -2.12 23.03 -3.99
C LEU A 83 -0.67 22.52 -3.89
N GLN A 84 0.27 23.29 -4.43
CA GLN A 84 1.70 23.03 -4.25
C GLN A 84 2.18 23.85 -3.06
N THR A 85 2.77 23.19 -2.07
CA THR A 85 3.45 23.83 -0.93
C THR A 85 4.88 23.30 -0.83
N GLU A 86 5.70 23.90 0.03
CA GLU A 86 7.07 23.41 0.29
C GLU A 86 7.07 21.97 0.83
N GLU A 87 5.99 21.53 1.49
CA GLU A 87 5.86 20.19 2.09
C GLU A 87 5.32 19.11 1.13
N GLY A 88 4.80 19.51 -0.04
CA GLY A 88 4.35 18.60 -1.09
C GLY A 88 3.14 19.07 -1.90
N THR A 89 2.57 18.14 -2.65
CA THR A 89 1.37 18.38 -3.47
C THR A 89 0.13 17.88 -2.73
N TYR A 90 -0.91 18.70 -2.64
CA TYR A 90 -2.15 18.38 -1.95
C TYR A 90 -3.35 18.50 -2.90
N ASP A 91 -4.38 17.69 -2.67
CA ASP A 91 -5.68 17.90 -3.30
C ASP A 91 -6.46 19.04 -2.60
N LEU A 92 -7.61 19.43 -3.18
CA LEU A 92 -8.47 20.48 -2.59
C LEU A 92 -9.07 20.09 -1.23
N GLU A 93 -9.08 18.81 -0.88
CA GLU A 93 -9.48 18.29 0.43
C GLU A 93 -8.31 18.27 1.42
N ARG A 94 -7.17 18.88 1.07
CA ARG A 94 -5.93 18.95 1.86
C ARG A 94 -5.31 17.57 2.14
N ARG A 95 -5.61 16.56 1.34
CA ARG A 95 -4.94 15.26 1.41
C ARG A 95 -3.63 15.34 0.63
N LYS A 96 -2.53 14.91 1.25
CA LYS A 96 -1.22 14.86 0.59
C LYS A 96 -1.26 13.81 -0.53
N ILE A 97 -0.97 14.24 -1.76
CA ILE A 97 -0.80 13.37 -2.90
C ILE A 97 0.60 12.76 -2.83
N LEU A 98 0.67 11.51 -2.39
CA LEU A 98 1.92 10.79 -2.24
C LEU A 98 2.48 10.39 -3.60
N LYS A 99 3.74 10.73 -3.86
CA LYS A 99 4.49 10.21 -5.01
C LYS A 99 4.76 8.72 -4.85
N HIS A 100 5.04 8.03 -5.95
CA HIS A 100 5.31 6.59 -5.95
C HIS A 100 6.34 6.18 -4.87
N ASN A 101 7.47 6.87 -4.77
CA ASN A 101 8.52 6.55 -3.80
C ASN A 101 8.12 6.84 -2.34
N GLU A 102 7.24 7.83 -2.11
CA GLU A 102 6.68 8.10 -0.78
C GLU A 102 5.68 7.00 -0.38
N GLN A 103 4.83 6.56 -1.33
CA GLN A 103 3.91 5.42 -1.11
C GLN A 103 4.68 4.16 -0.71
N TRP A 104 5.76 3.86 -1.44
CA TRP A 104 6.65 2.73 -1.13
C TRP A 104 7.33 2.88 0.24
N SER A 105 7.85 4.07 0.56
CA SER A 105 8.51 4.32 1.84
C SER A 105 7.56 4.16 3.02
N ILE A 106 6.34 4.71 2.91
CA ILE A 106 5.30 4.62 3.95
C ILE A 106 4.87 3.17 4.16
N ALA A 107 4.59 2.45 3.07
CA ALA A 107 4.22 1.04 3.14
C ALA A 107 5.33 0.21 3.82
N LEU A 108 6.58 0.42 3.41
CA LEU A 108 7.74 -0.26 3.97
C LEU A 108 7.92 0.03 5.48
N GLU A 109 7.70 1.27 5.90
CA GLU A 109 7.80 1.67 7.31
C GLU A 109 6.71 1.03 8.17
N LYS A 110 5.47 0.99 7.69
CA LYS A 110 4.37 0.29 8.35
C LYS A 110 4.65 -1.21 8.47
N THR A 111 5.12 -1.85 7.40
CA THR A 111 5.49 -3.27 7.44
C THR A 111 6.61 -3.54 8.47
N LYS A 112 7.62 -2.66 8.58
CA LYS A 112 8.65 -2.76 9.62
C LYS A 112 8.06 -2.65 11.03
N GLN A 113 7.12 -1.74 11.25
CA GLN A 113 6.44 -1.58 12.55
C GLN A 113 5.69 -2.85 12.93
N TYR A 114 4.89 -3.41 12.02
CA TYR A 114 4.15 -4.65 12.26
C TYR A 114 5.06 -5.84 12.55
N ILE A 115 6.14 -6.03 11.78
CA ILE A 115 7.08 -7.13 12.02
C ILE A 115 7.74 -6.97 13.39
N ASN A 116 8.14 -5.75 13.77
CA ASN A 116 8.72 -5.50 15.07
C ASN A 116 7.70 -5.76 16.21
N GLN A 117 6.43 -5.44 16.00
CA GLN A 117 5.36 -5.74 16.96
C GLN A 117 5.13 -7.24 17.08
N PHE A 118 5.05 -7.95 15.96
CA PHE A 118 4.92 -9.41 15.92
C PHE A 118 6.09 -10.12 16.64
N ILE A 119 7.32 -9.63 16.45
CA ILE A 119 8.51 -10.15 17.15
C ILE A 119 8.43 -9.88 18.67
N LYS A 120 7.94 -8.70 19.08
CA LYS A 120 7.84 -8.31 20.50
C LYS A 120 6.73 -9.04 21.25
N GLU A 121 5.57 -9.21 20.64
CA GLU A 121 4.39 -9.78 21.28
C GLU A 121 4.32 -11.32 21.13
N GLY A 122 5.20 -11.89 20.30
CA GLY A 122 5.10 -13.28 19.87
C GLY A 122 3.83 -13.50 19.05
N ASN A 123 3.55 -14.75 18.68
CA ASN A 123 2.45 -15.17 17.79
C ASN A 123 1.03 -14.94 18.37
N ARG A 124 0.81 -13.90 19.17
CA ARG A 124 -0.52 -13.43 19.57
C ARG A 124 -1.14 -12.76 18.35
N VAL A 125 -2.05 -13.50 17.74
CA VAL A 125 -2.97 -13.05 16.70
C VAL A 125 -3.57 -11.70 17.11
N LEU A 126 -2.97 -10.62 16.61
CA LEU A 126 -3.48 -9.24 16.67
C LEU A 126 -4.51 -8.97 15.56
N TRP A 127 -5.06 -10.02 14.95
CA TRP A 127 -6.14 -9.90 13.99
C TRP A 127 -7.47 -9.80 14.76
N LYS A 128 -7.91 -8.57 15.02
CA LYS A 128 -9.32 -8.21 15.19
C LYS A 128 -9.70 -7.19 14.13
#